data_AF-A0A9E5C2I8-F1
#
_entry.id   AF-A0A9E5C2I8-F1
#
_cell.length_a   1.000
_cell.length_b   1.000
_cell.length_c   1.000
_cell.angle_alpha   90.00
_cell.angle_beta   90.00
_cell.angle_gamma   90.00
#
_symmetry.space_group_name_H-M   'P 1'
#
loop_
_entity.id
_entity.type
_entity.pdbx_description
1 polymer ?
#
loop_
_entity_poly.entity_id
_entity_poly.type
_entity_poly.pdbx_seq_one_letter_code
_entity_poly.pdbx_strand_id
1 'polypeptide(L)'
;AENVARTVREMEAAGVSAIEIEDNFVPRRFNVADPGLVSKEEQVGKLESAVAARTDPSTVIVARSASLALCSLDEAVDRIGAYAQTGAEALMLTGMQSREQLEAVHRATSLPLCVLSPPADIRNDDAFLAANGVRILMLGNPTFALAVQAIYDGLKHLKDGGALEELNPKQASPDLLRLVNRTDEFVQLQEKYLRS
;
A
#
# COMPACT_ATOMS: atom_id res chain seq x y z
N ALA A 1 17.88 -8.25 10.33
CA ALA A 1 18.26 -9.01 9.12
C ALA A 1 17.51 -10.35 9.05
N GLU A 2 17.76 -11.30 9.95
CA GLU A 2 17.19 -12.66 9.86
C GLU A 2 15.65 -12.72 9.76
N ASN A 3 14.93 -11.98 10.62
CA ASN A 3 13.46 -11.90 10.54
C ASN A 3 12.97 -11.32 9.21
N VAL A 4 13.68 -10.33 8.64
CA VAL A 4 13.31 -9.75 7.35
C VAL A 4 13.46 -10.79 6.24
N ALA A 5 14.58 -11.52 6.22
CA ALA A 5 14.81 -12.55 5.22
C ALA A 5 13.75 -13.65 5.26
N ARG A 6 13.33 -14.06 6.46
CA ARG A 6 12.24 -15.03 6.63
C ARG A 6 10.91 -14.47 6.12
N THR A 7 10.56 -13.23 6.50
CA THR A 7 9.33 -12.58 6.04
C THR A 7 9.27 -12.48 4.53
N VAL A 8 10.37 -12.13 3.86
CA VAL A 8 10.41 -12.05 2.38
C VAL A 8 10.01 -13.38 1.75
N ARG A 9 10.63 -14.48 2.18
CA ARG A 9 10.33 -15.81 1.64
C ARG A 9 8.90 -16.26 1.92
N GLU A 10 8.37 -15.97 3.11
CA GLU A 10 6.99 -16.32 3.46
C GLU A 10 5.97 -15.50 2.65
N MET A 11 6.25 -14.22 2.40
CA MET A 11 5.42 -13.36 1.56
C MET A 11 5.47 -13.78 0.09
N GLU A 12 6.65 -14.11 -0.46
CA GLU A 12 6.78 -14.69 -1.80
C GLU A 12 5.96 -15.97 -1.93
N ALA A 13 6.07 -16.88 -0.95
CA ALA A 13 5.29 -18.12 -0.93
C ALA A 13 3.77 -17.89 -0.86
N ALA A 14 3.34 -16.77 -0.27
CA ALA A 14 1.94 -16.34 -0.26
C ALA A 14 1.48 -15.72 -1.60
N GLY A 15 2.38 -15.50 -2.56
CA GLY A 15 2.09 -15.02 -3.90
C GLY A 15 2.02 -13.50 -4.03
N VAL A 16 2.70 -12.74 -3.15
CA VAL A 16 2.74 -11.27 -3.28
C VAL A 16 3.62 -10.83 -4.45
N SER A 17 3.25 -9.71 -5.08
CA SER A 17 4.05 -9.11 -6.15
C SER A 17 5.06 -8.06 -5.66
N ALA A 18 4.83 -7.47 -4.49
CA ALA A 18 5.71 -6.45 -3.92
C ALA A 18 5.69 -6.51 -2.39
N ILE A 19 6.82 -6.15 -1.77
CA ILE A 19 6.99 -6.11 -0.32
C ILE A 19 7.56 -4.76 0.08
N GLU A 20 6.84 -4.04 0.94
CA GLU A 20 7.32 -2.79 1.54
C GLU A 20 8.04 -3.06 2.86
N ILE A 21 9.27 -2.56 2.99
CA ILE A 21 10.05 -2.62 4.23
C ILE A 21 10.18 -1.20 4.79
N GLU A 22 9.55 -0.95 5.95
CA GLU A 22 9.46 0.39 6.57
C GLU A 22 10.60 0.70 7.55
N ASP A 23 10.95 1.97 7.72
CA ASP A 23 11.95 2.47 8.66
C ASP A 23 11.38 2.96 10.00
N ASN A 24 10.11 2.66 10.29
CA ASN A 24 9.50 2.98 11.57
C ASN A 24 9.95 2.03 12.69
N PHE A 25 9.96 2.51 13.93
CA PHE A 25 10.13 1.63 15.09
C PHE A 25 8.96 0.66 15.21
N VAL A 26 9.31 -0.61 15.49
CA VAL A 26 8.36 -1.68 15.80
C VAL A 26 8.69 -2.29 17.17
N PRO A 27 7.68 -2.68 17.99
CA PRO A 27 6.24 -2.61 17.70
C PRO A 27 5.69 -1.17 17.80
N ARG A 28 4.79 -0.80 16.88
CA ARG A 28 4.02 0.46 17.02
C ARG A 28 3.17 0.38 18.29
N ARG A 29 3.32 1.36 19.18
CA ARG A 29 2.48 1.48 20.38
C ARG A 29 1.07 1.93 19.98
N PHE A 30 0.06 1.32 20.59
CA PHE A 30 -1.33 1.69 20.36
C PHE A 30 -1.55 3.18 20.73
N ASN A 31 -2.20 3.93 19.85
CA ASN A 31 -2.51 5.35 20.02
C ASN A 31 -1.30 6.31 20.17
N VAL A 32 -0.12 5.92 19.65
CA VAL A 32 1.03 6.84 19.53
C VAL A 32 1.13 7.31 18.08
N ALA A 33 1.02 8.64 17.89
CA ALA A 33 0.99 9.26 16.57
C ALA A 33 2.31 9.14 15.81
N ASP A 34 3.44 9.17 16.53
CA ASP A 34 4.78 9.07 15.97
C ASP A 34 5.50 7.86 16.56
N PRO A 35 5.66 6.75 15.80
CA PRO A 35 6.46 5.63 16.27
C PRO A 35 7.95 5.98 16.37
N GLY A 36 8.42 7.03 15.71
CA GLY A 36 9.82 7.32 15.44
C GLY A 36 10.39 6.46 14.30
N LEU A 37 11.63 6.75 13.93
CA LEU A 37 12.39 6.05 12.90
C LEU A 37 13.57 5.29 13.49
N VAL A 38 13.84 4.10 12.95
CA VAL A 38 15.11 3.42 13.20
C VAL A 38 16.27 4.23 12.60
N SER A 39 17.51 3.86 12.95
CA SER A 39 18.67 4.51 12.33
C SER A 39 18.71 4.25 10.81
N LYS A 40 19.36 5.14 10.08
CA LYS A 40 19.55 5.00 8.63
C LYS A 40 20.25 3.68 8.31
N GLU A 41 21.26 3.32 9.10
CA GLU A 41 22.08 2.11 8.95
C GLU A 41 21.25 0.85 9.21
N GLU A 42 20.36 0.88 10.21
CA GLU A 42 19.47 -0.25 10.49
C GLU A 42 18.52 -0.49 9.32
N GLN A 43 17.90 0.57 8.78
CA GLN A 43 17.01 0.42 7.64
C GLN A 43 17.75 -0.05 6.38
N VAL A 44 18.94 0.47 6.11
CA VAL A 44 19.80 -0.02 5.01
C VAL A 44 20.03 -1.52 5.14
N GLY A 45 20.45 -1.99 6.33
CA GLY A 45 20.67 -3.42 6.56
C GLY A 45 19.40 -4.28 6.44
N LYS A 46 18.21 -3.72 6.77
CA LYS A 46 16.93 -4.40 6.53
C LYS A 46 16.64 -4.54 5.03
N LEU A 47 16.85 -3.49 4.24
CA LEU A 47 16.61 -3.50 2.80
C LEU A 47 17.58 -4.44 2.08
N GLU A 48 18.87 -4.36 2.36
CA GLU A 48 19.87 -5.27 1.80
C GLU A 48 19.56 -6.73 2.14
N SER A 49 19.13 -6.99 3.37
CA SER A 49 18.68 -8.33 3.79
C SER A 49 17.42 -8.79 3.07
N ALA A 50 16.50 -7.88 2.71
CA ALA A 50 15.30 -8.22 1.96
C ALA A 50 15.64 -8.55 0.51
N VAL A 51 16.45 -7.72 -0.13
CA VAL A 51 16.93 -7.92 -1.50
C VAL A 51 17.72 -9.23 -1.63
N ALA A 52 18.59 -9.54 -0.66
CA ALA A 52 19.37 -10.78 -0.66
C ALA A 52 18.53 -12.05 -0.38
N ALA A 53 17.39 -11.90 0.29
CA ALA A 53 16.52 -13.03 0.64
C ALA A 53 15.51 -13.39 -0.45
N ARG A 54 15.20 -12.43 -1.34
CA ARG A 54 14.32 -12.60 -2.49
C ARG A 54 14.78 -13.77 -3.36
N THR A 55 13.83 -14.61 -3.76
CA THR A 55 14.09 -15.76 -4.63
C THR A 55 13.37 -15.66 -5.97
N ASP A 56 12.24 -14.97 -6.03
CA ASP A 56 11.53 -14.68 -7.26
C ASP A 56 11.98 -13.31 -7.81
N PRO A 57 12.62 -13.25 -9.00
CA PRO A 57 13.04 -11.98 -9.57
C PRO A 57 11.88 -11.06 -9.98
N SER A 58 10.64 -11.55 -10.00
CA SER A 58 9.44 -10.74 -10.25
C SER A 58 8.87 -10.07 -9.00
N THR A 59 9.28 -10.50 -7.79
CA THR A 59 8.89 -9.84 -6.55
C THR A 59 9.68 -8.55 -6.36
N VAL A 60 8.97 -7.43 -6.19
CA VAL A 60 9.58 -6.10 -6.04
C VAL A 60 9.84 -5.80 -4.56
N ILE A 61 11.07 -5.39 -4.22
CA ILE A 61 11.37 -4.86 -2.88
C ILE A 61 11.23 -3.34 -2.89
N VAL A 62 10.36 -2.82 -2.02
CA VAL A 62 10.03 -1.40 -1.92
C VAL A 62 10.55 -0.85 -0.59
N ALA A 63 11.38 0.19 -0.65
CA ALA A 63 11.83 0.90 0.53
C ALA A 63 10.76 1.90 0.97
N ARG A 64 10.15 1.68 2.14
CA ARG A 64 9.12 2.56 2.68
C ARG A 64 9.71 3.50 3.73
N SER A 65 9.39 4.78 3.64
CA SER A 65 9.88 5.80 4.57
C SER A 65 8.79 6.76 5.05
N ALA A 66 8.82 7.06 6.35
CA ALA A 66 8.04 8.15 6.96
C ALA A 66 8.90 9.41 7.24
N SER A 67 10.15 9.44 6.78
CA SER A 67 11.09 10.53 7.05
C SER A 67 10.60 11.92 6.65
N LEU A 68 9.77 12.03 5.61
CA LEU A 68 9.21 13.33 5.18
C LEU A 68 8.28 13.98 6.21
N ALA A 69 7.70 13.21 7.13
CA ALA A 69 6.88 13.74 8.23
C ALA A 69 7.67 13.93 9.53
N LEU A 70 8.77 13.21 9.71
CA LEU A 70 9.43 13.05 11.03
C LEU A 70 10.82 13.69 11.10
N CYS A 71 11.41 14.04 9.96
CA CYS A 71 12.74 14.60 9.85
C CYS A 71 12.72 15.96 9.14
N SER A 72 13.86 16.66 9.16
CA SER A 72 14.09 17.76 8.22
C SER A 72 14.13 17.24 6.78
N LEU A 73 13.88 18.11 5.79
CA LEU A 73 13.93 17.73 4.39
C LEU A 73 15.31 17.16 4.00
N ASP A 74 16.40 17.78 4.45
CA ASP A 74 17.76 17.32 4.16
C ASP A 74 18.03 15.93 4.73
N GLU A 75 17.63 15.66 5.97
CA GLU A 75 17.77 14.32 6.56
C GLU A 75 16.89 13.30 5.84
N ALA A 76 15.66 13.66 5.47
CA ALA A 76 14.76 12.77 4.76
C ALA A 76 15.33 12.38 3.38
N VAL A 77 15.90 13.35 2.66
CA VAL A 77 16.56 13.12 1.36
C VAL A 77 17.82 12.27 1.50
N ASP A 78 18.65 12.51 2.52
CA ASP A 78 19.84 11.70 2.80
C ASP A 78 19.48 10.23 3.08
N ARG A 79 18.45 9.98 3.90
CA ARG A 79 17.92 8.64 4.16
C ARG A 79 17.41 7.97 2.89
N ILE A 80 16.56 8.66 2.13
CA ILE A 80 15.97 8.13 0.89
C ILE A 80 17.05 7.81 -0.15
N GLY A 81 18.04 8.67 -0.29
CA GLY A 81 19.20 8.44 -1.15
C GLY A 81 19.97 7.18 -0.74
N ALA A 82 20.21 6.98 0.55
CA ALA A 82 20.84 5.77 1.06
C ALA A 82 19.99 4.51 0.78
N TYR A 83 18.67 4.58 1.01
CA TYR A 83 17.76 3.47 0.75
C TYR A 83 17.73 3.07 -0.72
N ALA A 84 17.82 4.05 -1.63
CA ALA A 84 17.86 3.80 -3.07
C ALA A 84 19.11 3.03 -3.54
N GLN A 85 20.20 3.02 -2.76
CA GLN A 85 21.44 2.30 -3.10
C GLN A 85 21.45 0.84 -2.63
N THR A 86 20.41 0.39 -1.91
CA THR A 86 20.35 -0.96 -1.29
C THR A 86 19.96 -2.07 -2.27
N GLY A 87 19.57 -1.72 -3.51
CA GLY A 87 18.96 -2.63 -4.48
C GLY A 87 17.44 -2.73 -4.38
N ALA A 88 16.79 -1.96 -3.50
CA ALA A 88 15.36 -1.74 -3.56
C ALA A 88 14.97 -1.09 -4.92
N GLU A 89 13.82 -1.47 -5.45
CA GLU A 89 13.42 -1.14 -6.83
C GLU A 89 12.38 -0.02 -6.90
N ALA A 90 11.80 0.35 -5.76
CA ALA A 90 10.89 1.49 -5.65
C ALA A 90 10.96 2.09 -4.25
N LEU A 91 10.43 3.31 -4.11
CA LEU A 91 10.30 4.00 -2.83
C LEU A 91 8.83 4.26 -2.52
N MET A 92 8.39 3.95 -1.30
CA MET A 92 7.09 4.34 -0.77
C MET A 92 7.25 5.48 0.21
N LEU A 93 6.77 6.66 -0.18
CA LEU A 93 6.85 7.89 0.60
C LEU A 93 5.55 8.11 1.35
N THR A 94 5.68 8.34 2.66
CA THR A 94 4.53 8.64 3.52
C THR A 94 4.74 9.93 4.29
N GLY A 95 3.63 10.58 4.63
CA GLY A 95 3.67 11.80 5.46
C GLY A 95 4.13 13.06 4.72
N MET A 96 4.28 13.01 3.41
CA MET A 96 4.61 14.16 2.55
C MET A 96 3.58 15.30 2.72
N GLN A 97 4.06 16.53 2.84
CA GLN A 97 3.26 17.73 3.10
C GLN A 97 3.38 18.81 2.01
N SER A 98 4.38 18.76 1.13
CA SER A 98 4.58 19.82 0.12
C SER A 98 5.14 19.30 -1.20
N ARG A 99 4.97 20.12 -2.25
CA ARG A 99 5.54 19.87 -3.58
C ARG A 99 7.07 19.89 -3.57
N GLU A 100 7.64 20.80 -2.79
CA GLU A 100 9.09 20.91 -2.60
C GLU A 100 9.71 19.61 -2.06
N GLN A 101 9.03 18.93 -1.13
CA GLN A 101 9.47 17.64 -0.63
C GLN A 101 9.54 16.59 -1.75
N LEU A 102 8.50 16.50 -2.59
CA LEU A 102 8.48 15.53 -3.68
C LEU A 102 9.57 15.82 -4.72
N GLU A 103 9.74 17.09 -5.11
CA GLU A 103 10.76 17.51 -6.05
C GLU A 103 12.17 17.24 -5.53
N ALA A 104 12.42 17.47 -4.24
CA ALA A 104 13.71 17.18 -3.61
C ALA A 104 14.00 15.68 -3.59
N VAL A 105 13.01 14.86 -3.27
CA VAL A 105 13.15 13.40 -3.34
C VAL A 105 13.39 12.93 -4.78
N HIS A 106 12.64 13.47 -5.74
CA HIS A 106 12.81 13.14 -7.15
C HIS A 106 14.22 13.46 -7.68
N ARG A 107 14.84 14.54 -7.19
CA ARG A 107 16.25 14.86 -7.52
C ARG A 107 17.26 13.89 -6.88
N ALA A 108 16.90 13.26 -5.76
CA ALA A 108 17.82 12.42 -4.99
C ALA A 108 17.88 10.96 -5.48
N THR A 109 16.92 10.53 -6.29
CA THR A 109 16.82 9.13 -6.75
C THR A 109 16.17 9.02 -8.12
N SER A 110 16.57 8.00 -8.88
CA SER A 110 15.93 7.63 -10.15
C SER A 110 14.88 6.52 -10.00
N LEU A 111 14.71 5.96 -8.80
CA LEU A 111 13.73 4.91 -8.55
C LEU A 111 12.29 5.44 -8.70
N PRO A 112 11.35 4.61 -9.18
CA PRO A 112 9.93 4.97 -9.22
C PRO A 112 9.40 5.24 -7.81
N LEU A 113 8.62 6.30 -7.67
CA LEU A 113 8.04 6.71 -6.41
C LEU A 113 6.59 6.24 -6.29
N CYS A 114 6.26 5.73 -5.11
CA CYS A 114 4.91 5.51 -4.63
C CYS A 114 4.63 6.53 -3.54
N VAL A 115 3.45 7.14 -3.54
CA VAL A 115 3.07 8.15 -2.53
C VAL A 115 1.76 7.76 -1.88
N LEU A 116 1.74 7.74 -0.54
CA LEU A 116 0.54 7.46 0.24
C LEU A 116 -0.12 8.75 0.72
N SER A 117 -1.34 8.99 0.23
CA SER A 117 -2.27 10.03 0.68
C SER A 117 -1.66 11.43 0.85
N PRO A 118 -1.07 12.03 -0.20
CA PRO A 118 -0.55 13.39 -0.12
C PRO A 118 -1.70 14.42 0.00
N PRO A 119 -1.39 15.69 0.33
CA PRO A 119 -2.35 16.80 0.34
C PRO A 119 -3.17 16.87 -0.95
N ALA A 120 -4.43 17.30 -0.85
CA ALA A 120 -5.38 17.22 -1.95
C ALA A 120 -4.96 17.99 -3.21
N ASP A 121 -4.31 19.14 -3.04
CA ASP A 121 -3.78 19.97 -4.13
C ASP A 121 -2.63 19.30 -4.89
N ILE A 122 -1.91 18.38 -4.25
CA ILE A 122 -0.85 17.56 -4.87
C ILE A 122 -1.45 16.27 -5.44
N ARG A 123 -2.30 15.61 -4.64
CA ARG A 123 -2.95 14.34 -4.96
C ARG A 123 -3.78 14.40 -6.23
N ASN A 124 -4.40 15.54 -6.50
CA ASN A 124 -5.30 15.73 -7.64
C ASN A 124 -4.57 16.36 -8.86
N ASP A 125 -3.24 16.44 -8.83
CA ASP A 125 -2.41 16.96 -9.92
C ASP A 125 -1.55 15.84 -10.49
N ASP A 126 -2.17 14.99 -11.30
CA ASP A 126 -1.53 13.82 -11.93
C ASP A 126 -0.31 14.22 -12.78
N ALA A 127 -0.38 15.38 -13.44
CA ALA A 127 0.71 15.88 -14.27
C ALA A 127 1.94 16.20 -13.43
N PHE A 128 1.76 16.88 -12.30
CA PHE A 128 2.85 17.16 -11.37
C PHE A 128 3.42 15.87 -10.75
N LEU A 129 2.56 14.95 -10.31
CA LEU A 129 2.98 13.67 -9.73
C LEU A 129 3.81 12.87 -10.74
N ALA A 130 3.33 12.71 -11.96
CA ALA A 130 4.00 11.96 -13.02
C ALA A 130 5.35 12.60 -13.41
N ALA A 131 5.40 13.93 -13.52
CA ALA A 131 6.61 14.69 -13.82
C ALA A 131 7.69 14.55 -12.74
N ASN A 132 7.29 14.29 -11.48
CA ASN A 132 8.20 14.11 -10.35
C ASN A 132 8.41 12.63 -9.96
N GLY A 133 8.33 11.72 -10.94
CA GLY A 133 8.71 10.32 -10.75
C GLY A 133 7.70 9.45 -10.00
N VAL A 134 6.52 9.98 -9.65
CA VAL A 134 5.46 9.16 -9.04
C VAL A 134 4.84 8.24 -10.09
N ARG A 135 4.72 6.96 -9.74
CA ARG A 135 4.13 5.91 -10.59
C ARG A 135 2.96 5.21 -9.95
N ILE A 136 2.88 5.24 -8.62
CA ILE A 136 1.75 4.69 -7.87
C ILE A 136 1.30 5.73 -6.85
N LEU A 137 0.03 6.14 -6.95
CA LEU A 137 -0.63 6.97 -5.95
C LEU A 137 -1.55 6.07 -5.10
N MET A 138 -1.24 5.93 -3.81
CA MET A 138 -2.09 5.21 -2.87
C MET A 138 -3.02 6.19 -2.15
N LEU A 139 -4.32 5.90 -2.16
CA LEU A 139 -5.37 6.74 -1.55
C LEU A 139 -5.79 6.26 -0.15
N GLY A 140 -5.02 5.36 0.46
CA GLY A 140 -5.42 4.65 1.66
C GLY A 140 -6.55 3.65 1.38
N ASN A 141 -7.46 3.48 2.35
CA ASN A 141 -8.50 2.44 2.31
C ASN A 141 -9.92 3.02 2.40
N PRO A 142 -10.33 3.94 1.50
CA PRO A 142 -11.66 4.56 1.58
C PRO A 142 -12.79 3.52 1.42
N THR A 143 -12.55 2.47 0.63
CA THR A 143 -13.51 1.39 0.39
C THR A 143 -13.88 0.62 1.66
N PHE A 144 -12.96 0.49 2.61
CA PHE A 144 -13.25 -0.12 3.91
C PHE A 144 -14.28 0.71 4.70
N ALA A 145 -14.05 2.01 4.82
CA ALA A 145 -14.98 2.91 5.52
C ALA A 145 -16.36 2.94 4.84
N LEU A 146 -16.39 2.97 3.51
CA LEU A 146 -17.63 2.90 2.73
C LEU A 146 -18.39 1.60 2.98
N ALA A 147 -17.71 0.46 3.00
CA ALA A 147 -18.32 -0.84 3.31
C ALA A 147 -18.89 -0.88 4.73
N VAL A 148 -18.13 -0.39 5.72
CA VAL A 148 -18.59 -0.31 7.11
C VAL A 148 -19.86 0.54 7.23
N GLN A 149 -19.89 1.71 6.58
CA GLN A 149 -21.05 2.59 6.60
C GLN A 149 -22.29 1.91 5.99
N ALA A 150 -22.14 1.27 4.83
CA ALA A 150 -23.24 0.58 4.16
C ALA A 150 -23.80 -0.58 5.01
N ILE A 151 -22.92 -1.37 5.64
CA ILE A 151 -23.32 -2.46 6.55
C ILE A 151 -24.06 -1.89 7.76
N TYR A 152 -23.51 -0.83 8.39
CA TYR A 152 -24.13 -0.20 9.55
C TYR A 152 -25.53 0.32 9.22
N ASP A 153 -25.70 1.05 8.11
CA ASP A 153 -26.98 1.62 7.73
C ASP A 153 -28.02 0.53 7.42
N GLY A 154 -27.61 -0.56 6.76
CA GLY A 154 -28.48 -1.70 6.48
C GLY A 154 -28.95 -2.40 7.75
N LEU A 155 -28.03 -2.69 8.69
CA LEU A 155 -28.38 -3.33 9.97
C LEU A 155 -29.21 -2.41 10.86
N LYS A 156 -28.94 -1.10 10.86
CA LYS A 156 -29.72 -0.12 11.60
C LYS A 156 -31.15 -0.04 11.09
N HIS A 157 -31.34 0.01 9.76
CA HIS A 157 -32.66 0.01 9.13
C HIS A 157 -33.53 -1.17 9.59
N LEU A 158 -32.96 -2.38 9.54
CA LEU A 158 -33.66 -3.60 9.99
C LEU A 158 -33.95 -3.57 11.50
N LYS A 159 -33.01 -3.09 12.31
CA LYS A 159 -33.18 -2.95 13.77
C LYS A 159 -34.30 -1.98 14.12
N ASP A 160 -34.43 -0.89 13.38
CA ASP A 160 -35.43 0.16 13.61
C ASP A 160 -36.82 -0.22 13.04
N GLY A 161 -36.97 -1.45 12.51
CA GLY A 161 -38.23 -2.00 12.02
C GLY A 161 -38.54 -1.71 10.54
N GLY A 162 -37.56 -1.20 9.79
CA GLY A 162 -37.69 -0.95 8.36
C GLY A 162 -37.83 -2.23 7.53
N ALA A 163 -38.49 -2.13 6.37
CA ALA A 163 -38.73 -3.28 5.51
C ALA A 163 -37.46 -3.67 4.73
N LEU A 164 -37.28 -4.97 4.46
CA LEU A 164 -36.10 -5.48 3.75
C LEU A 164 -36.02 -4.94 2.32
N GLU A 165 -37.16 -4.79 1.65
CA GLU A 165 -37.27 -4.35 0.26
C GLU A 165 -36.75 -2.93 0.04
N GLU A 166 -36.80 -2.09 1.08
CA GLU A 166 -36.29 -0.71 1.06
C GLU A 166 -34.75 -0.68 0.98
N LEU A 167 -34.08 -1.80 1.29
CA LEU A 167 -32.63 -1.94 1.12
C LEU A 167 -32.24 -2.36 -0.30
N ASN A 168 -33.16 -2.88 -1.11
CA ASN A 168 -32.85 -3.38 -2.46
C ASN A 168 -32.07 -2.38 -3.33
N PRO A 169 -32.41 -1.07 -3.36
CA PRO A 169 -31.66 -0.10 -4.17
C PRO A 169 -30.20 0.12 -3.73
N LYS A 170 -29.85 -0.30 -2.50
CA LYS A 170 -28.50 -0.14 -1.92
C LYS A 170 -27.65 -1.40 -2.04
N GLN A 171 -28.23 -2.52 -2.47
CA GLN A 171 -27.51 -3.78 -2.63
C GLN A 171 -26.72 -3.83 -3.94
N ALA A 172 -25.64 -4.60 -3.95
CA ALA A 172 -24.97 -4.95 -5.20
C ALA A 172 -25.95 -5.69 -6.13
N SER A 173 -25.94 -5.36 -7.42
CA SER A 173 -26.79 -6.04 -8.39
C SER A 173 -26.41 -7.52 -8.52
N PRO A 174 -27.36 -8.39 -8.93
CA PRO A 174 -27.06 -9.79 -9.22
C PRO A 174 -25.91 -9.96 -10.22
N ASP A 175 -25.84 -9.10 -11.25
CA ASP A 175 -24.77 -9.11 -12.25
C ASP A 175 -23.41 -8.76 -11.65
N LEU A 176 -23.37 -7.76 -10.77
CA LEU A 176 -22.13 -7.38 -10.08
C LEU A 176 -21.67 -8.51 -9.14
N LEU A 177 -22.59 -9.12 -8.39
CA LEU A 177 -22.27 -10.28 -7.55
C LEU A 177 -21.78 -11.47 -8.39
N ARG A 178 -22.40 -11.71 -9.56
CA ARG A 178 -21.98 -12.76 -10.49
C ARG A 178 -20.54 -12.55 -10.96
N LEU A 179 -20.21 -11.32 -11.35
CA LEU A 179 -18.87 -10.90 -11.78
C LEU A 179 -17.84 -11.05 -10.67
N VAL A 180 -18.10 -10.50 -9.48
CA VAL A 180 -17.16 -10.53 -8.34
C VAL A 180 -16.91 -11.95 -7.87
N ASN A 181 -17.93 -12.81 -7.88
CA ASN A 181 -17.80 -14.22 -7.52
C ASN A 181 -17.19 -15.09 -8.64
N ARG A 182 -16.86 -14.51 -9.81
CA ARG A 182 -16.38 -15.22 -11.01
C ARG A 182 -17.28 -16.40 -11.38
N THR A 183 -18.59 -16.23 -11.23
CA THR A 183 -19.56 -17.34 -11.28
C THR A 183 -19.51 -18.05 -12.62
N ASP A 184 -19.42 -17.32 -13.74
CA ASP A 184 -19.37 -17.88 -15.08
C ASP A 184 -18.16 -18.78 -15.31
N GLU A 185 -17.01 -18.42 -14.75
CA GLU A 185 -15.80 -19.24 -14.84
C GLU A 185 -16.00 -20.58 -14.15
N PHE A 186 -16.56 -20.59 -12.93
CA PHE A 186 -16.81 -21.83 -12.20
C PHE A 186 -17.87 -22.70 -12.88
N VAL A 187 -18.91 -22.10 -13.47
CA VAL A 187 -19.89 -22.84 -14.27
C VAL A 187 -19.21 -23.50 -15.47
N GLN A 188 -18.36 -22.77 -16.21
CA GLN A 188 -17.63 -23.32 -17.35
C GLN A 188 -16.66 -24.44 -16.94
N LEU A 189 -15.98 -24.30 -15.80
CA LEU A 189 -15.11 -25.35 -15.26
C LEU A 189 -15.91 -26.60 -14.90
N GLN A 190 -17.09 -26.43 -14.27
CA GLN A 190 -18.00 -27.53 -13.94
C GLN A 190 -18.46 -28.24 -15.22
N GLU A 191 -18.97 -27.52 -16.21
CA GLU A 191 -19.42 -28.10 -17.48
C GLU A 191 -18.30 -28.85 -18.21
N LYS A 192 -17.08 -28.31 -18.16
CA LYS A 192 -15.92 -28.88 -18.87
C LYS A 192 -15.37 -30.14 -18.20
N TYR A 193 -15.31 -30.16 -16.87
CA TYR A 193 -14.55 -31.17 -16.12
C TYR A 193 -15.41 -32.08 -15.23
N LEU A 194 -16.57 -31.62 -14.77
CA LEU A 194 -17.55 -32.45 -14.07
C LEU A 194 -18.57 -32.94 -15.09
N ARG A 195 -18.19 -34.00 -15.82
CA ARG A 195 -19.14 -34.73 -16.68
C ARG A 195 -20.22 -35.35 -15.79
N SER A 196 -21.48 -35.10 -16.13
CA SER A 196 -22.60 -35.93 -15.66
C SER A 196 -22.63 -37.26 -16.40
#